data_AF-C2MED2-F1
#
_entry.id   AF-C2MED2-F1
#
_cell.length_a   1.000
_cell.length_b   1.000
_cell.length_c   1.000
_cell.angle_alpha   90.00
_cell.angle_beta   90.00
_cell.angle_gamma   90.00
#
_symmetry.space_group_name_H-M   'P 1'
#
loop_
_entity.id
_entity.type
_entity.pdbx_description
1 polymer ?
#
loop_
_entity_poly.entity_id
_entity_poly.type
_entity_poly.pdbx_seq_one_letter_code
_entity_poly.pdbx_strand_id
1 'polypeptide(L)'
;MAGFSFADEHIAQITIRAAVANPTLQIVIFAYSENSKKDIATSLNKAGCTNNNNILILSPEDYKKSQDKQFIESFQSPDDFNKLERFDLKSINQYVFEPIKRGLF
;
A
#
# COMPACT_ATOMS: atom_id res chain seq x y z
N MET A 1 -1.75 -17.93 -14.24
CA MET A 1 -2.74 -17.73 -13.15
C MET A 1 -3.30 -16.34 -13.31
N ALA A 2 -4.62 -16.18 -13.39
CA ALA A 2 -5.25 -14.86 -13.36
C ALA A 2 -5.05 -14.28 -11.96
N GLY A 3 -4.31 -13.17 -11.84
CA GLY A 3 -4.06 -12.52 -10.56
C GLY A 3 -5.30 -11.79 -10.08
N PHE A 4 -5.63 -11.93 -8.80
CA PHE A 4 -6.68 -11.13 -8.16
C PHE A 4 -6.14 -9.73 -7.89
N SER A 5 -6.92 -8.70 -8.21
CA SER A 5 -6.56 -7.29 -8.00
C SER A 5 -7.65 -6.60 -7.21
N PHE A 6 -7.31 -5.56 -6.44
CA PHE A 6 -8.29 -4.70 -5.78
C PHE A 6 -9.08 -3.81 -6.75
N ALA A 7 -8.70 -3.79 -8.04
CA ALA A 7 -9.54 -3.25 -9.11
C ALA A 7 -10.69 -4.20 -9.49
N ASP A 8 -10.68 -5.45 -9.01
CA ASP A 8 -11.79 -6.39 -9.14
C ASP A 8 -12.85 -6.11 -8.08
N GLU A 9 -14.11 -6.05 -8.51
CA GLU A 9 -15.25 -5.77 -7.65
C GLU A 9 -15.40 -6.79 -6.51
N HIS A 10 -15.13 -8.09 -6.76
CA HIS A 10 -15.27 -9.11 -5.73
C HIS A 10 -14.27 -8.91 -4.59
N ILE A 11 -13.02 -8.58 -4.92
CA ILE A 11 -11.98 -8.33 -3.92
C ILE A 11 -12.27 -7.04 -3.16
N ALA A 12 -12.73 -5.99 -3.85
CA ALA A 12 -13.15 -4.74 -3.21
C ALA A 12 -14.30 -4.97 -2.21
N GLN A 13 -15.32 -5.75 -2.58
CA GLN A 13 -16.45 -6.10 -1.72
C GLN A 13 -16.04 -6.92 -0.48
N ILE A 14 -15.13 -7.89 -0.65
CA ILE A 14 -14.58 -8.64 0.48
C ILE A 14 -13.84 -7.70 1.45
N THR A 15 -13.04 -6.78 0.91
CA THR A 15 -12.26 -5.81 1.69
C THR A 15 -13.15 -4.88 2.51
N ILE A 16 -14.17 -4.29 1.88
CA ILE A 16 -15.14 -3.41 2.56
C ILE A 16 -15.88 -4.17 3.66
N ARG A 17 -16.35 -5.39 3.39
CA ARG A 17 -17.03 -6.20 4.41
C ARG A 17 -16.12 -6.50 5.60
N ALA A 18 -14.84 -6.83 5.37
CA ALA A 18 -13.89 -7.08 6.45
C ALA A 18 -13.63 -5.81 7.28
N ALA A 19 -13.46 -4.66 6.62
CA ALA A 19 -13.23 -3.37 7.26
C ALA A 19 -14.43 -2.89 8.10
N VAL A 20 -15.66 -3.15 7.63
CA VAL A 20 -16.88 -2.81 8.37
C VAL A 20 -17.12 -3.77 9.53
N ALA A 21 -16.90 -5.08 9.34
CA ALA A 21 -17.14 -6.10 10.35
C ALA A 21 -16.20 -5.99 11.55
N ASN A 22 -14.97 -5.49 11.33
CA ASN A 22 -13.99 -5.32 12.39
C ASN A 22 -13.36 -3.92 12.32
N PRO A 23 -13.90 -2.92 13.05
CA PRO A 23 -13.35 -1.56 13.08
C PRO A 23 -11.90 -1.48 13.55
N THR A 24 -11.40 -2.46 14.33
CA THR A 24 -10.01 -2.48 14.80
C THR A 24 -9.05 -3.17 13.82
N LEU A 25 -9.56 -3.82 12.77
CA LEU A 25 -8.73 -4.37 11.70
C LEU A 25 -8.17 -3.22 10.86
N GLN A 26 -6.85 -3.16 10.74
CA GLN A 26 -6.18 -2.22 9.83
C GLN A 26 -5.80 -2.93 8.54
N ILE A 27 -6.27 -2.38 7.41
CA ILE A 27 -6.01 -2.90 6.07
C ILE A 27 -5.08 -1.91 5.36
N VAL A 28 -3.90 -2.37 4.95
CA VAL A 28 -2.94 -1.57 4.17
C VAL A 28 -2.80 -2.17 2.79
N ILE A 29 -3.09 -1.38 1.75
CA ILE A 29 -3.07 -1.79 0.35
C ILE A 29 -1.93 -1.05 -0.34
N PHE A 30 -0.94 -1.81 -0.84
CA PHE A 30 0.14 -1.27 -1.66
C PHE A 30 -0.29 -1.24 -3.12
N ALA A 31 -0.51 -0.04 -3.65
CA ALA A 31 -0.89 0.17 -5.04
C ALA A 31 0.36 0.15 -5.94
N TYR A 32 0.31 -0.60 -7.04
CA TYR A 32 1.45 -0.73 -7.97
C TYR A 32 1.99 0.63 -8.47
N SER A 33 1.11 1.61 -8.71
CA SER A 33 1.44 2.97 -9.12
C SER A 33 0.38 3.98 -8.62
N GLU A 34 0.61 5.28 -8.85
CA GLU A 34 -0.39 6.33 -8.58
C GLU A 34 -1.72 6.09 -9.31
N ASN A 35 -1.66 5.61 -10.55
CA ASN A 35 -2.88 5.30 -11.31
C ASN A 35 -3.61 4.13 -10.66
N SER A 36 -2.90 3.07 -10.27
CA SER A 36 -3.50 1.94 -9.58
C SER A 36 -4.12 2.34 -8.23
N LYS A 37 -3.53 3.30 -7.51
CA LYS A 37 -4.12 3.84 -6.27
C LYS A 37 -5.50 4.45 -6.54
N LYS A 38 -5.63 5.23 -7.61
CA LYS A 38 -6.92 5.82 -8.01
C LYS A 38 -7.94 4.75 -8.40
N ASP A 39 -7.53 3.77 -9.21
CA ASP A 39 -8.41 2.68 -9.66
C ASP A 39 -8.94 1.86 -8.48
N ILE A 40 -8.07 1.54 -7.51
CA ILE A 40 -8.43 0.83 -6.28
C ILE A 40 -9.37 1.68 -5.43
N ALA A 41 -9.06 2.96 -5.22
CA ALA A 41 -9.92 3.86 -4.46
C ALA A 41 -11.32 3.99 -5.07
N THR A 42 -11.41 4.13 -6.40
CA THR A 42 -12.69 4.14 -7.11
C THR A 42 -13.43 2.81 -6.95
N SER A 43 -12.74 1.68 -7.04
CA SER A 43 -13.35 0.35 -6.90
C SER A 43 -13.88 0.10 -5.48
N LEU A 44 -13.12 0.50 -4.45
CA LEU A 44 -13.56 0.41 -3.06
C LEU A 44 -14.76 1.32 -2.77
N ASN A 45 -14.75 2.56 -3.27
CA ASN A 45 -15.90 3.47 -3.13
C ASN A 45 -17.16 2.95 -3.83
N LYS A 46 -17.03 2.26 -4.96
CA LYS A 46 -18.16 1.57 -5.62
C LYS A 46 -18.64 0.38 -4.81
N ALA A 47 -17.73 -0.34 -4.16
CA ALA A 47 -18.07 -1.51 -3.36
C ALA A 47 -18.81 -1.14 -2.06
N GLY A 48 -18.50 0.02 -1.47
CA GLY A 48 -19.24 0.59 -0.35
C GLY A 48 -18.41 1.62 0.42
N CYS A 49 -19.00 2.14 1.51
CA CYS A 49 -18.33 3.10 2.39
C CYS A 49 -17.95 2.43 3.72
N THR A 50 -16.78 2.78 4.25
CA THR A 50 -16.38 2.43 5.62
C THR A 50 -16.31 3.71 6.43
N ASN A 51 -16.92 3.74 7.62
CA ASN A 51 -16.84 4.91 8.52
C ASN A 51 -15.64 4.81 9.49
N ASN A 52 -14.87 3.72 9.41
CA ASN A 52 -13.90 3.34 10.43
C ASN A 52 -12.47 3.83 10.13
N ASN A 53 -12.24 4.50 8.98
CA ASN A 53 -10.92 4.97 8.52
C ASN A 53 -9.80 3.93 8.66
N ASN A 54 -10.14 2.66 8.44
CA ASN A 54 -9.25 1.53 8.73
C ASN A 54 -8.69 0.87 7.45
N ILE A 55 -8.88 1.51 6.30
CA ILE A 55 -8.27 1.14 5.03
C ILE A 55 -7.31 2.25 4.61
N LEU A 56 -6.04 1.91 4.42
CA LEU A 56 -5.00 2.80 3.91
C LEU A 56 -4.51 2.29 2.56
N ILE A 57 -4.57 3.14 1.53
CA ILE A 57 -4.03 2.84 0.19
C ILE A 57 -2.76 3.67 0.01
N LEU A 58 -1.63 3.00 -0.15
CA LEU A 58 -0.32 3.63 -0.33
C LEU A 58 0.17 3.41 -1.75
N SER A 59 0.57 4.50 -2.39
CA SER A 59 1.36 4.45 -3.61
C SER A 59 2.86 4.62 -3.30
N PRO A 60 3.75 4.34 -4.28
CA PRO A 60 5.18 4.57 -4.13
C PRO A 60 5.52 6.02 -3.75
N GLU A 61 4.80 7.01 -4.29
CA GLU A 61 5.05 8.41 -3.94
C GLU A 61 4.56 8.76 -2.54
N ASP A 62 3.39 8.27 -2.11
CA ASP A 62 2.92 8.47 -0.74
C ASP A 62 3.94 7.91 0.25
N TYR A 63 4.38 6.68 0.00
CA TYR A 63 5.33 5.99 0.87
C TYR A 63 6.62 6.79 1.00
N LYS A 64 7.19 7.27 -0.12
CA LYS A 64 8.38 8.11 -0.12
C LYS A 64 8.20 9.41 0.65
N LYS A 65 7.05 10.07 0.51
CA LYS A 65 6.74 11.34 1.22
C LYS A 65 6.55 11.14 2.73
N SER A 66 6.13 9.94 3.14
CA SER A 66 5.87 9.62 4.55
C SER A 66 7.10 9.13 5.32
N GLN A 67 8.22 8.86 4.65
CA GLN A 67 9.46 8.47 5.34
C GLN A 67 10.23 9.69 5.84
N ASP A 68 10.85 9.55 7.00
CA ASP A 68 11.77 10.54 7.54
C ASP A 68 13.16 10.43 6.90
N LYS A 69 14.00 11.45 7.11
CA LYS A 69 15.34 11.51 6.52
C LYS A 69 16.25 10.41 7.03
N GLN A 70 16.14 10.02 8.31
CA GLN A 70 16.99 9.01 8.92
C GLN A 70 16.70 7.63 8.31
N PHE A 71 15.43 7.32 8.04
CA PHE A 71 15.06 6.11 7.29
C PHE A 71 15.63 6.11 5.87
N ILE A 72 15.51 7.22 5.14
CA ILE A 72 16.04 7.32 3.76
C ILE A 72 17.57 7.19 3.73
N GLU A 73 18.26 7.77 4.70
CA GLU A 73 19.72 7.68 4.87
C GLU A 73 20.19 6.29 5.34
N SER A 74 19.30 5.46 5.89
CA SER A 74 19.64 4.07 6.27
C SER A 74 19.88 3.15 5.08
N PHE A 75 19.45 3.55 3.87
CA PHE A 75 19.81 2.88 2.64
C PHE A 75 21.25 3.23 2.23
N GLN A 76 21.95 2.29 1.60
CA GLN A 76 23.36 2.46 1.20
C GLN A 76 23.60 3.73 0.35
N SER A 77 22.58 4.19 -0.36
CA SER A 77 22.51 5.51 -0.98
C SER A 77 21.07 6.05 -0.93
N PRO A 78 20.84 7.35 -0.64
CA PRO A 78 19.53 7.99 -0.76
C PRO A 78 18.93 7.84 -2.17
N ASP A 79 19.79 7.75 -3.19
CA ASP A 79 19.36 7.56 -4.59
C ASP A 79 18.76 6.18 -4.82
N ASP A 80 19.10 5.17 -4.02
CA ASP A 80 18.49 3.84 -4.14
C ASP A 80 17.04 3.85 -3.69
N PHE A 81 16.70 4.60 -2.64
CA PHE A 81 15.32 4.75 -2.21
C PHE A 81 14.50 5.53 -3.25
N ASN A 82 15.10 6.52 -3.91
CA ASN A 82 14.45 7.29 -4.97
C ASN A 82 14.10 6.46 -6.21
N LYS A 83 14.78 5.32 -6.44
CA LYS A 83 14.45 4.37 -7.52
C LYS A 83 13.14 3.61 -7.30
N LEU A 84 12.50 3.73 -6.14
CA LEU A 84 11.18 3.16 -5.91
C LEU A 84 10.13 3.93 -6.74
N GLU A 85 9.84 3.41 -7.93
CA GLU A 85 8.83 3.96 -8.84
C GLU A 85 7.50 3.22 -8.76
N ARG A 86 7.55 1.92 -8.44
CA ARG A 86 6.39 1.02 -8.47
C ARG A 86 6.46 0.01 -7.34
N PHE A 87 5.30 -0.42 -6.85
CA PHE A 87 5.17 -1.49 -5.86
C PHE A 87 4.90 -2.83 -6.55
N ASP A 88 5.97 -3.51 -6.94
CA ASP A 88 5.95 -4.93 -7.32
C ASP A 88 6.47 -5.80 -6.17
N LEU A 89 6.38 -7.13 -6.31
CA LEU A 89 6.82 -8.04 -5.26
C LEU A 89 8.29 -7.86 -4.89
N LYS A 90 9.16 -7.53 -5.85
CA LYS A 90 10.59 -7.34 -5.61
C LYS A 90 10.82 -6.03 -4.86
N SER A 91 10.22 -4.94 -5.30
CA SER A 91 10.40 -3.62 -4.71
C SER A 91 9.77 -3.53 -3.33
N ILE A 92 8.58 -4.09 -3.10
CA ILE A 92 7.98 -4.13 -1.76
C ILE A 92 8.87 -4.92 -0.80
N ASN A 93 9.37 -6.09 -1.21
CA ASN A 93 10.28 -6.86 -0.36
C ASN A 93 11.54 -6.07 0.00
N GLN A 94 12.15 -5.40 -0.98
CA GLN A 94 13.40 -4.68 -0.79
C GLN A 94 13.24 -3.38 0.02
N TYR A 95 12.22 -2.58 -0.28
CA TYR A 95 12.09 -1.22 0.25
C TYR A 95 11.14 -1.10 1.43
N VAL A 96 10.29 -2.10 1.68
CA VAL A 96 9.33 -2.09 2.80
C VAL A 96 9.66 -3.20 3.79
N PHE A 97 9.66 -4.46 3.36
CA PHE A 97 9.76 -5.58 4.31
C PHE A 97 11.17 -5.86 4.83
N GLU A 98 12.21 -5.69 4.01
CA GLU A 98 13.61 -5.83 4.48
C GLU A 98 13.98 -4.80 5.55
N PRO A 99 13.67 -3.49 5.39
CA PRO A 99 13.82 -2.51 6.47
C PRO A 99 13.05 -2.90 7.73
N ILE A 100 11.81 -3.38 7.56
CA ILE A 100 10.98 -3.83 8.69
C ILE A 100 11.65 -4.97 9.45
N LYS A 101 12.18 -5.95 8.72
CA LYS A 101 12.89 -7.09 9.30
C LYS A 101 14.16 -6.68 10.05
N ARG A 102 14.80 -5.59 9.65
CA ARG A 102 16.03 -5.07 10.27
C ARG A 102 15.76 -4.15 11.46
N GLY A 103 14.51 -3.81 11.73
CA GLY A 103 14.15 -2.88 12.80
C GLY A 103 14.42 -1.41 12.45
N LEU A 104 14.44 -1.07 11.16
CA LEU A 104 14.67 0.28 10.68
C LEU A 104 13.31 0.99 10.52
N PHE A 105 12.87 1.70 11.57
CA PHE A 105 11.67 2.54 11.59
C PHE A 105 11.71 3.49 12.80
#